data_AF-A0A427V3D5-F1
#
_entry.id   AF-A0A427V3D5-F1
#
_cell.length_a   1.000
_cell.length_b   1.000
_cell.length_c   1.000
_cell.angle_alpha   90.00
_cell.angle_beta   90.00
_cell.angle_gamma   90.00
#
_symmetry.space_group_name_H-M   'P 1'
#
loop_
_entity.id
_entity.type
_entity.pdbx_description
1 polymer ?
#
loop_
_entity_poly.entity_id
_entity_poly.type
_entity_poly.pdbx_seq_one_letter_code
_entity_poly.pdbx_strand_id
1 'polypeptide(L)' 'MQIKRPASHSKSQRVIKEQEAYICIVCWETEKKKARGHHLIPFSEDGSAELVNFVTLCDECHIKWHAGKLNINIYRF' A
#
# COMPACT_ATOMS: atom_id res chain seq x y z
N MET A 1 -18.82 -10.11 1.85
CA MET A 1 -18.19 -10.99 0.83
C MET A 1 -16.78 -10.48 0.57
N GLN A 2 -15.72 -11.25 0.85
CA GLN A 2 -14.37 -10.89 0.40
C GLN A 2 -14.25 -11.24 -1.08
N ILE A 3 -14.22 -10.24 -1.95
CA ILE A 3 -14.01 -10.43 -3.38
C ILE A 3 -12.63 -11.06 -3.56
N LYS A 4 -12.55 -12.21 -4.24
CA LYS A 4 -11.28 -12.85 -4.58
C LYS A 4 -10.47 -11.87 -5.44
N ARG A 5 -9.35 -11.40 -4.90
CA ARG A 5 -8.50 -10.42 -5.55
C ARG A 5 -7.78 -11.06 -6.75
N PRO A 6 -7.70 -10.37 -7.90
CA PRO A 6 -7.00 -10.90 -9.07
C PRO A 6 -5.49 -11.04 -8.80
N ALA A 7 -4.80 -11.93 -9.52
CA ALA A 7 -3.36 -12.19 -9.33
C ALA A 7 -2.49 -10.94 -9.56
N SER A 8 -2.97 -9.97 -10.36
CA SER A 8 -2.34 -8.66 -10.57
C SER A 8 -2.16 -7.87 -9.27
N HIS A 9 -3.10 -8.01 -8.32
CA HIS A 9 -3.06 -7.36 -7.00
C HIS A 9 -1.79 -7.74 -6.24
N SER A 10 -1.56 -9.04 -6.06
CA SER A 10 -0.39 -9.56 -5.36
C SER A 10 0.92 -9.21 -6.06
N LYS A 11 0.90 -9.13 -7.40
CA LYS A 11 2.06 -8.69 -8.20
C LYS A 11 2.41 -7.23 -7.91
N SER A 12 1.44 -6.33 -7.98
CA SER A 12 1.66 -4.90 -7.72
C SER A 12 2.09 -4.63 -6.28
N GLN A 13 1.52 -5.34 -5.29
CA GLN A 13 1.97 -5.26 -3.89
C GLN A 13 3.45 -5.64 -3.71
N ARG A 14 3.96 -6.61 -4.49
CA ARG A 14 5.37 -6.99 -4.44
C ARG A 14 6.25 -5.95 -5.14
N VAL A 15 5.88 -5.54 -6.35
CA VAL A 15 6.68 -4.64 -7.18
C VAL A 15 6.84 -3.26 -6.52
N ILE A 16 5.79 -2.70 -5.92
CA ILE A 16 5.90 -1.37 -5.28
C ILE A 16 6.91 -1.37 -4.14
N LYS A 17 6.95 -2.45 -3.35
CA LYS A 17 7.92 -2.59 -2.25
C LYS A 17 9.35 -2.64 -2.77
N GLU A 18 9.57 -3.29 -3.90
CA GLU A 18 10.88 -3.34 -4.56
C GLU A 18 11.28 -1.96 -5.09
N GLN A 19 10.35 -1.23 -5.73
CA GLN A 19 10.60 0.11 -6.27
C GLN A 19 10.90 1.16 -5.19
N GLU A 20 10.18 1.12 -4.07
CA GLU A 20 10.35 2.07 -2.96
C GLU A 20 11.37 1.56 -1.91
N ALA A 21 12.25 0.64 -2.32
CA ALA A 21 13.35 0.10 -1.52
C ALA A 21 12.92 -0.49 -0.16
N TYR A 22 11.67 -0.96 -0.05
CA TYR A 22 11.04 -1.45 1.17
C TYR A 22 10.94 -0.39 2.29
N ILE A 23 11.01 0.90 1.95
CA ILE A 23 10.96 2.02 2.89
C ILE A 23 9.51 2.48 3.04
N CYS A 24 9.06 2.64 4.28
CA CYS A 24 7.76 3.22 4.56
C CYS A 24 7.74 4.70 4.14
N ILE A 25 6.81 5.08 3.26
CA ILE A 25 6.72 6.47 2.79
C ILE A 25 6.21 7.48 3.85
N VAL A 26 5.70 6.98 4.98
CA VAL A 26 5.12 7.82 6.05
C VAL A 26 6.13 8.10 7.16
N CYS A 27 6.81 7.06 7.65
CA CYS A 27 7.70 7.15 8.80
C CYS A 27 9.15 6.76 8.52
N TRP A 28 9.48 6.42 7.27
CA TRP A 28 10.83 6.04 6.82
C TRP A 28 11.42 4.80 7.48
N GLU A 29 10.60 3.97 8.13
CA GLU A 29 11.01 2.63 8.58
C GLU A 29 11.57 1.82 7.39
N THR A 30 12.72 1.18 7.59
CA THR A 30 13.52 0.51 6.56
C THR A 30 13.59 -1.01 6.74
N GLU A 31 13.01 -1.55 7.81
CA GLU A 31 13.02 -2.99 8.04
C GLU A 31 12.16 -3.73 7.00
N LYS A 32 12.82 -4.35 6.01
CA LYS A 32 12.20 -5.04 4.87
C LYS A 32 11.07 -6.00 5.25
N LYS A 33 11.15 -6.69 6.39
CA LYS A 33 10.11 -7.65 6.85
C LYS A 33 8.80 -6.97 7.24
N LYS A 34 8.83 -5.69 7.62
CA LYS A 34 7.65 -4.88 7.98
C LYS A 34 6.99 -4.23 6.77
N ALA A 35 7.63 -4.22 5.60
CA ALA A 35 7.12 -3.54 4.41
C ALA A 35 5.89 -4.25 3.81
N ARG A 36 4.86 -3.48 3.50
CA ARG A 36 3.58 -3.89 2.90
C ARG A 36 3.25 -3.01 1.71
N GLY A 37 2.87 -3.62 0.59
CA GLY A 37 2.29 -2.91 -0.54
C GLY A 37 0.83 -2.60 -0.26
N HIS A 38 0.48 -1.33 -0.21
CA HIS A 38 -0.80 -0.81 0.21
C HIS A 38 -1.50 -0.09 -0.95
N HIS A 39 -2.81 -0.27 -1.10
CA HIS A 39 -3.60 0.46 -2.12
C HIS A 39 -4.03 1.79 -1.56
N LEU A 40 -3.90 2.87 -2.33
CA LEU A 40 -4.41 4.18 -1.95
C LEU A 40 -5.93 4.24 -2.12
N ILE A 41 -6.43 3.83 -3.29
CA ILE A 41 -7.86 3.66 -3.57
C ILE A 41 -8.19 2.17 -3.42
N PRO A 42 -9.08 1.78 -2.50
CA PRO A 42 -9.48 0.39 -2.32
C PRO A 42 -10.11 -0.20 -3.58
N PHE A 43 -9.91 -1.50 -3.81
CA PHE A 43 -10.59 -2.21 -4.91
C PHE A 43 -12.13 -2.15 -4.81
N SER A 44 -12.67 -2.06 -3.59
CA SER A 44 -14.12 -1.89 -3.37
C SER A 44 -14.67 -0.55 -3.89
N GLU A 45 -13.78 0.41 -4.16
CA GLU A 45 -14.08 1.75 -4.66
C GLU A 45 -13.55 1.94 -6.09
N ASP A 46 -13.47 0.84 -6.86
CA ASP A 46 -12.94 0.82 -8.23
C ASP A 46 -11.44 1.19 -8.35
N GLY A 47 -10.70 1.03 -7.25
CA GLY A 47 -9.26 1.24 -7.21
C GLY A 47 -8.51 0.30 -8.16
N SER A 48 -7.77 0.88 -9.10
CA SER A 48 -6.99 0.13 -10.10
C SER A 48 -5.91 -0.75 -9.46
N ALA A 49 -5.55 -1.85 -10.14
CA ALA A 49 -4.41 -2.69 -9.80
C ALA A 49 -3.07 -2.15 -10.38
N GLU A 50 -3.10 -0.97 -11.01
CA GLU A 50 -1.92 -0.31 -11.55
C GLU A 50 -1.02 0.19 -10.42
N LEU A 51 0.29 0.13 -10.63
CA LEU A 51 1.29 0.47 -9.62
C LEU A 51 1.16 1.89 -9.05
N VAL A 52 0.62 2.84 -9.83
CA VAL A 52 0.39 4.22 -9.39
C VAL A 52 -0.55 4.30 -8.17
N ASN A 53 -1.46 3.33 -8.03
CA ASN A 53 -2.40 3.23 -6.92
C ASN A 53 -1.80 2.55 -5.67
N PHE A 54 -0.49 2.30 -5.65
CA PHE A 54 0.16 1.58 -4.55
C PHE A 54 1.27 2.37 -3.90
N VAL A 55 1.46 2.16 -2.60
CA VAL A 55 2.59 2.66 -1.82
C VAL A 55 3.11 1.60 -0.86
N THR A 56 4.33 1.79 -0.36
CA THR A 56 4.95 0.96 0.66
C THR A 56 4.73 1.58 2.03
N LEU A 57 4.08 0.83 2.91
CA LEU A 57 3.90 1.17 4.32
C LEU A 57 4.57 0.11 5.20
N CYS A 58 5.09 0.50 6.37
CA CYS A 58 5.39 -0.46 7.42
C CYS A 58 4.09 -0.98 8.05
N ASP A 59 4.16 -2.11 8.78
CA ASP A 59 3.00 -2.70 9.47
C ASP A 59 2.20 -1.70 10.31
N GLU A 60 2.88 -0.84 11.08
CA GLU A 60 2.22 0.14 11.94
C GLU A 60 1.48 1.20 11.16
N CYS A 61 2.10 1.79 10.14
CA CYS A 61 1.46 2.80 9.30
C CYS A 61 0.33 2.17 8.47
N HIS A 62 0.51 0.93 8.01
CA HIS A 62 -0.52 0.18 7.30
C HIS A 62 -1.78 -0.02 8.17
N ILE A 63 -1.61 -0.40 9.44
CA ILE A 63 -2.73 -0.52 10.39
C ILE A 63 -3.37 0.84 10.67
N LYS A 64 -2.56 1.88 10.92
CA LYS A 64 -3.08 3.23 11.21
C LYS A 64 -3.86 3.81 10.02
N TRP A 65 -3.46 3.52 8.78
CA TRP A 65 -4.21 3.91 7.58
C TRP A 65 -5.61 3.31 7.60
N HIS A 66 -5.72 1.98 7.68
CA HIS A 66 -7.02 1.29 7.70
C HIS A 66 -7.89 1.66 8.90
N ALA A 67 -7.27 2.10 10.00
CA ALA A 67 -7.98 2.61 11.18
C ALA A 67 -8.40 4.09 11.07
N GLY A 68 -8.08 4.79 9.98
CA GLY A 68 -8.36 6.23 9.83
C GLY A 68 -7.55 7.12 10.81
N LYS A 69 -6.41 6.62 11.30
CA LYS A 69 -5.58 7.30 12.31
C LYS A 69 -4.34 8.00 11.74
N LEU A 70 -4.10 7.86 10.44
CA LEU A 70 -3.10 8.68 9.76
C LEU A 70 -3.77 9.98 9.30
N ASN A 71 -3.34 11.11 9.85
CA ASN A 71 -3.77 12.43 9.39
C ASN A 71 -2.90 12.89 8.20
N ILE A 72 -2.91 12.11 7.11
CA ILE A 72 -2.18 12.41 5.88
C ILE A 72 -3.09 12.13 4.68
N ASN A 73 -2.99 12.98 3.65
CA ASN A 73 -3.59 12.71 2.36
C ASN A 73 -2.48 12.45 1.35
N ILE A 74 -2.49 11.25 0.76
CA ILE A 74 -1.51 10.88 -0.28
C ILE A 74 -2.20 11.05 -1.62
N TYR A 75 -1.83 12.11 -2.34
CA TYR A 75 -2.25 12.33 -3.72
C TYR A 75 -1.12 11.94 -4.68
N ARG A 76 -1.44 11.17 -5.71
CA ARG A 76 -0.56 10.91 -6.85
C ARG A 76 -1.27 11.38 -8.13
N PHE A 77 -0.52 12.13 -8.93
CA PHE A 77 -0.94 12.84 -10.14
C PHE A 77 -0.93 11.93 -11.37
#